data_AF-A0A2V5HMG5-F1
#
_entry.id   AF-A0A2V5HMG5-F1
#
_cell.length_a   1.000
_cell.length_b   1.000
_cell.length_c   1.000
_cell.angle_alpha   90.00
_cell.angle_beta   90.00
_cell.angle_gamma   90.00
#
_symmetry.space_group_name_H-M   'P 1'
#
loop_
_entity.id
_entity.type
_entity.pdbx_description
1 polymer ?
#
loop_
_entity_poly.entity_id
_entity_poly.type
_entity_poly.pdbx_seq_one_letter_code
_entity_poly.pdbx_strand_id
1 'polypeptide(L)'
;MFLLTEKLNPRPTTTPRDSRSPPCWTSGTRPRSRRASRTRSSPPSPLILSPLARIGRIVVVAGTKSAEEAKDLGATHVVDRTGKSGREIAAEVRVIVGDELLYALDTINPPESQWIGVEALSNSQTGKLARLIPRGVVDESQLSVKKGAGFETVNVMGVSTARPATAGPLWNRVPGWVAQGKITPTGFQVLRGLDVDAVNKVLDGYSSGAETGHWQVHL
;
A
#
# COMPACT_ATOMS: atom_id res chain seq x y z
N MET A 1 7.34 0.50 4.17
CA MET A 1 7.33 1.16 5.48
C MET A 1 6.18 2.18 5.50
N PHE A 2 5.31 2.08 6.50
CA PHE A 2 4.14 2.89 6.92
C PHE A 2 2.94 3.09 5.99
N LEU A 3 1.76 2.88 6.59
CA LEU A 3 0.38 3.34 6.31
C LEU A 3 -0.39 3.17 7.66
N LEU A 4 -1.32 4.01 8.16
CA LEU A 4 -2.64 4.50 7.67
C LEU A 4 -3.19 5.60 8.65
N THR A 5 -3.99 6.59 8.20
CA THR A 5 -4.63 7.61 9.09
C THR A 5 -6.13 7.37 9.35
N GLU A 6 -6.69 8.09 10.34
CA GLU A 6 -8.08 7.99 10.81
C GLU A 6 -9.10 8.91 10.08
N LYS A 7 -10.38 8.65 10.41
CA LYS A 7 -11.68 9.27 10.05
C LYS A 7 -12.32 8.94 8.70
N LEU A 8 -13.36 8.11 8.79
CA LEU A 8 -14.45 7.98 7.81
C LEU A 8 -15.03 9.36 7.52
N ASN A 9 -14.91 9.83 6.27
CA ASN A 9 -15.59 11.06 5.86
C ASN A 9 -17.12 10.85 5.95
N PRO A 10 -17.87 11.61 6.77
CA PRO A 10 -19.32 11.61 6.69
C PRO A 10 -19.73 12.15 5.30
N ARG A 11 -20.78 11.57 4.71
CA ARG A 11 -21.24 11.92 3.36
C ARG A 11 -21.52 13.44 3.28
N PRO A 12 -21.19 14.11 2.17
CA PRO A 12 -21.85 15.36 1.85
C PRO A 12 -23.34 15.05 1.66
N THR A 13 -24.20 15.70 2.45
CA THR A 13 -25.64 15.73 2.25
C THR A 13 -25.92 16.30 0.88
N THR A 14 -26.28 15.45 -0.07
CA THR A 14 -26.78 15.87 -1.39
C THR A 14 -28.14 16.52 -1.21
N THR A 15 -28.18 17.85 -1.18
CA THR A 15 -29.38 18.63 -1.47
C THR A 15 -29.69 18.48 -2.97
N PRO A 16 -30.92 18.17 -3.37
CA PRO A 16 -31.25 17.95 -4.78
C PRO A 16 -31.24 19.28 -5.53
N ARG A 17 -30.44 19.36 -6.61
CA ARG A 17 -30.53 20.46 -7.57
C ARG A 17 -31.42 20.01 -8.71
N ASP A 18 -32.57 20.65 -8.80
CA ASP A 18 -33.55 20.50 -9.87
C ASP A 18 -33.21 21.42 -11.06
N SER A 19 -33.69 20.99 -12.22
CA SER A 19 -34.08 21.78 -13.41
C SER A 19 -33.11 21.92 -14.61
N ARG A 20 -33.58 21.31 -15.72
CA ARG A 20 -33.63 21.78 -17.13
C ARG A 20 -32.41 21.57 -18.08
N SER A 21 -32.53 20.49 -18.87
CA SER A 21 -32.43 20.29 -20.35
C SER A 21 -31.49 21.11 -21.29
N PRO A 22 -31.08 20.54 -22.45
CA PRO A 22 -29.81 20.79 -23.17
C PRO A 22 -29.94 21.52 -24.55
N PRO A 23 -28.84 21.68 -25.30
CA PRO A 23 -28.90 21.42 -26.75
C PRO A 23 -27.66 20.70 -27.36
N CYS A 24 -27.91 19.55 -27.99
CA CYS A 24 -27.80 19.20 -29.42
C CYS A 24 -26.67 19.75 -30.37
N TRP A 25 -25.95 18.79 -31.01
CA TRP A 25 -25.21 18.70 -32.31
C TRP A 25 -23.93 19.56 -32.50
N THR A 26 -22.80 19.06 -33.03
CA THR A 26 -22.60 18.43 -34.35
C THR A 26 -21.42 17.44 -34.47
N SER A 27 -21.55 16.59 -35.49
CA SER A 27 -20.64 15.59 -36.09
C SER A 27 -19.26 16.08 -36.54
N GLY A 28 -18.25 15.18 -36.45
CA GLY A 28 -16.95 15.30 -37.12
C GLY A 28 -16.16 13.99 -37.14
N THR A 29 -15.83 13.52 -38.34
CA THR A 29 -15.31 12.19 -38.72
C THR A 29 -13.83 11.96 -38.35
N ARG A 30 -13.49 10.69 -38.07
CA ARG A 30 -12.12 10.18 -37.78
C ARG A 30 -11.17 10.28 -39.01
N PRO A 31 -9.86 10.17 -38.76
CA PRO A 31 -9.11 9.11 -39.44
C PRO A 31 -8.27 8.23 -38.50
N ARG A 32 -8.12 6.97 -38.93
CA ARG A 32 -7.28 5.90 -38.36
C ARG A 32 -5.81 6.16 -38.67
N SER A 33 -4.90 5.97 -37.70
CA SER A 33 -3.58 5.39 -38.01
C SER A 33 -2.89 4.76 -36.80
N ARG A 34 -2.45 3.52 -37.03
CA ARG A 34 -1.24 2.84 -36.55
C ARG A 34 -1.08 2.53 -35.05
N ARG A 35 -1.32 1.25 -34.80
CA ARG A 35 -0.93 0.42 -33.65
C ARG A 35 0.60 0.39 -33.54
N ALA A 36 1.13 0.86 -32.42
CA ALA A 36 2.50 0.57 -31.97
C ALA A 36 2.40 -0.15 -30.63
N SER A 37 2.79 -1.41 -30.61
CA SER A 37 2.91 -2.26 -29.44
C SER A 37 4.02 -1.76 -28.53
N ARG A 38 3.66 -1.08 -27.45
CA ARG A 38 4.55 -0.86 -26.30
C ARG A 38 4.12 -1.83 -25.19
N THR A 39 4.89 -2.90 -25.02
CA THR A 39 4.87 -3.73 -23.81
C THR A 39 5.32 -2.86 -22.65
N ARG A 40 4.35 -2.36 -21.86
CA ARG A 40 4.64 -1.65 -20.61
C ARG A 40 5.06 -2.68 -19.56
N SER A 41 6.33 -2.63 -19.20
CA SER A 41 6.87 -3.21 -17.97
C SER A 41 6.27 -2.47 -16.77
N SER A 42 5.62 -3.18 -15.85
CA SER A 42 5.03 -2.62 -14.62
C SER A 42 5.61 -3.31 -13.38
N PRO A 43 6.14 -2.58 -12.38
CA PRO A 43 6.69 -3.15 -11.14
C PRO A 43 5.64 -3.29 -9.99
N PRO A 44 6.00 -3.90 -8.82
CA PRO A 44 5.09 -4.57 -7.87
C PRO A 44 5.07 -4.11 -6.37
N SER A 45 4.12 -4.67 -5.58
CA SER A 45 3.24 -3.98 -4.60
C SER A 45 3.16 -4.53 -3.15
N PRO A 46 2.55 -3.76 -2.20
CA PRO A 46 1.61 -4.33 -1.19
C PRO A 46 0.37 -3.48 -0.73
N LEU A 47 -0.17 -2.49 -1.46
CA LEU A 47 -1.04 -1.44 -0.87
C LEU A 47 -2.58 -1.54 -1.11
N ILE A 48 -3.09 -2.58 -1.77
CA ILE A 48 -4.40 -2.58 -2.47
C ILE A 48 -5.67 -2.55 -1.57
N LEU A 49 -5.58 -2.82 -0.26
CA LEU A 49 -6.79 -2.96 0.58
C LEU A 49 -7.30 -1.66 1.22
N SER A 50 -6.56 -0.56 1.13
CA SER A 50 -6.88 0.66 1.86
C SER A 50 -8.07 1.48 1.29
N PRO A 51 -8.24 1.61 -0.04
CA PRO A 51 -9.42 2.28 -0.60
C PRO A 51 -10.74 1.58 -0.26
N LEU A 52 -10.71 0.24 -0.10
CA LEU A 52 -11.88 -0.56 0.29
C LEU A 52 -12.28 -0.35 1.75
N ALA A 53 -11.31 -0.06 2.60
CA ALA A 53 -11.52 0.19 4.03
C ALA A 53 -11.97 1.63 4.34
N ARG A 54 -12.19 2.47 3.31
CA ARG A 54 -12.60 3.88 3.44
C ARG A 54 -11.66 4.70 4.33
N ILE A 55 -10.37 4.42 4.21
CA ILE A 55 -9.33 5.12 4.96
C ILE A 55 -9.06 6.46 4.28
N GLY A 56 -9.14 7.56 5.04
CA GLY A 56 -9.11 8.91 4.50
C GLY A 56 -7.76 9.32 3.94
N ARG A 57 -6.67 9.10 4.69
CA ARG A 57 -5.31 9.44 4.28
C ARG A 57 -4.38 8.24 4.49
N ILE A 58 -3.50 8.07 3.52
CA ILE A 58 -2.67 6.89 3.31
C ILE A 58 -1.29 7.42 2.89
N VAL A 59 -0.33 7.45 3.81
CA VAL A 59 1.02 7.99 3.58
C VAL A 59 2.01 6.84 3.48
N VAL A 60 2.52 6.58 2.28
CA VAL A 60 3.49 5.51 2.03
C VAL A 60 4.90 6.03 2.14
N VAL A 61 5.76 5.32 2.86
CA VAL A 61 7.21 5.54 2.78
C VAL A 61 7.84 4.50 1.86
N ALA A 62 8.31 4.95 0.70
CA ALA A 62 8.89 4.11 -0.35
C ALA A 62 10.06 4.84 -1.03
N GLY A 63 10.82 4.15 -1.89
CA GLY A 63 11.78 4.82 -2.77
C GLY A 63 11.07 5.52 -3.93
N THR A 64 11.68 6.57 -4.49
CA THR A 64 11.15 7.31 -5.67
C THR A 64 10.64 6.43 -6.80
N LYS A 65 11.35 5.33 -7.12
CA LYS A 65 10.98 4.39 -8.19
C LYS A 65 9.63 3.72 -7.99
N SER A 66 9.16 3.59 -6.75
CA SER A 66 7.88 2.95 -6.38
C SER A 66 6.78 3.97 -6.05
N ALA A 67 7.04 5.27 -6.21
CA ALA A 67 6.10 6.30 -5.79
C ALA A 67 4.85 6.39 -6.66
N GLU A 68 5.01 6.26 -7.99
CA GLU A 68 3.86 6.21 -8.91
C GLU A 68 3.01 4.98 -8.64
N GLU A 69 3.66 3.81 -8.52
CA GLU A 69 2.97 2.57 -8.21
C GLU A 69 2.21 2.67 -6.87
N ALA A 70 2.83 3.23 -5.84
CA ALA A 70 2.17 3.41 -4.55
C ALA A 70 0.88 4.23 -4.67
N LYS A 71 0.88 5.29 -5.48
CA LYS A 71 -0.31 6.12 -5.74
C LYS A 71 -1.37 5.38 -6.51
N ASP A 72 -0.99 4.64 -7.55
CA ASP A 72 -1.91 3.80 -8.34
C ASP A 72 -2.60 2.74 -7.47
N LEU A 73 -1.92 2.27 -6.42
CA LEU A 73 -2.45 1.31 -5.46
C LEU A 73 -3.26 1.95 -4.32
N GLY A 74 -3.42 3.27 -4.32
CA GLY A 74 -4.28 4.00 -3.38
C GLY A 74 -3.54 4.83 -2.32
N ALA A 75 -2.22 5.02 -2.43
CA ALA A 75 -1.54 5.98 -1.58
C ALA A 75 -1.99 7.41 -1.88
N THR A 76 -2.38 8.14 -0.84
CA THR A 76 -2.71 9.57 -0.98
C THR A 76 -1.45 10.43 -1.02
N HIS A 77 -0.40 10.02 -0.30
CA HIS A 77 0.88 10.72 -0.21
C HIS A 77 2.00 9.67 -0.24
N VAL A 78 3.15 10.07 -0.77
CA VAL A 78 4.36 9.25 -0.77
C VAL A 78 5.51 10.08 -0.25
N VAL A 79 6.21 9.56 0.75
CA VAL A 79 7.45 10.09 1.30
C VAL A 79 8.60 9.25 0.76
N ASP A 80 9.54 9.90 0.06
CA ASP A 80 10.76 9.22 -0.39
C ASP A 80 11.69 8.97 0.79
N ARG A 81 12.15 7.72 0.94
CA ARG A 81 13.11 7.31 1.99
C ARG A 81 14.57 7.37 1.57
N THR A 82 14.84 7.56 0.28
CA THR A 82 16.21 7.50 -0.25
C THR A 82 17.07 8.60 0.34
N GLY A 83 18.19 8.23 0.98
CA GLY A 83 19.15 9.19 1.52
C GLY A 83 18.68 9.93 2.79
N LYS A 84 17.53 9.58 3.38
CA LYS A 84 17.00 10.22 4.59
C LYS A 84 17.21 9.35 5.82
N SER A 85 17.48 10.01 6.94
CA SER A 85 17.43 9.40 8.26
C SER A 85 15.98 9.06 8.66
N GLY A 86 15.83 8.15 9.62
CA GLY A 86 14.51 7.82 10.17
C GLY A 86 13.77 9.03 10.75
N ARG A 87 14.49 9.99 11.35
CA ARG A 87 13.88 11.20 11.92
C ARG A 87 13.32 12.11 10.84
N GLU A 88 14.04 12.31 9.74
CA GLU A 88 13.58 13.11 8.60
C GLU A 88 12.32 12.49 7.99
N ILE A 89 12.30 11.17 7.82
CA ILE A 89 11.14 10.45 7.32
C ILE A 89 9.92 10.65 8.25
N ALA A 90 10.08 10.44 9.56
CA ALA A 90 8.99 10.60 10.51
C ALA A 90 8.49 12.05 10.59
N ALA A 91 9.40 13.03 10.50
CA ALA A 91 9.05 14.44 10.45
C ALA A 91 8.24 14.79 9.20
N GLU A 92 8.62 14.30 8.02
CA GLU A 92 7.85 14.50 6.79
C GLU A 92 6.45 13.86 6.86
N VAL A 93 6.34 12.67 7.45
CA VAL A 93 5.03 12.06 7.71
C VAL A 93 4.18 12.96 8.61
N ARG A 94 4.76 13.51 9.69
CA ARG A 94 4.07 14.44 10.60
C ARG A 94 3.67 15.76 9.94
N VAL A 95 4.45 16.27 9.00
CA VAL A 95 4.05 17.44 8.20
C VAL A 95 2.77 17.15 7.41
N ILE A 96 2.59 15.93 6.92
CA ILE A 96 1.42 15.53 6.13
C ILE A 96 0.19 15.26 7.00
N VAL A 97 0.36 14.60 8.16
CA VAL A 97 -0.75 14.07 8.96
C VAL A 97 -0.99 14.81 10.27
N GLY A 98 -0.09 15.71 10.67
CA GLY A 98 -0.12 16.34 11.99
C GLY A 98 0.04 15.33 13.12
N ASP A 99 -0.66 15.57 14.23
CA ASP A 99 -0.66 14.70 15.41
C ASP A 99 -1.80 13.66 15.41
N GLU A 100 -2.36 13.35 14.24
CA GLU A 100 -3.55 12.49 14.09
C GLU A 100 -3.21 11.07 13.59
N LEU A 101 -1.91 10.70 13.50
CA LEU A 101 -1.53 9.37 13.02
C LEU A 101 -1.71 8.31 14.13
N LEU A 102 -2.76 7.51 14.02
CA LEU A 102 -3.04 6.44 14.98
C LEU A 102 -2.47 5.07 14.61
N TYR A 103 -2.25 4.79 13.32
CA TYR A 103 -1.84 3.47 12.87
C TYR A 103 -0.60 3.55 11.99
N ALA A 104 0.41 2.75 12.33
CA ALA A 104 1.61 2.57 11.52
C ALA A 104 1.80 1.08 11.21
N LEU A 105 1.86 0.73 9.93
CA LEU A 105 2.21 -0.62 9.48
C LEU A 105 3.68 -0.69 9.04
N ASP A 106 4.48 -1.46 9.77
CA ASP A 106 5.83 -1.83 9.40
C ASP A 106 5.84 -3.14 8.61
N THR A 107 6.35 -3.07 7.38
CA THR A 107 6.34 -4.19 6.45
C THR A 107 7.67 -4.94 6.37
N ILE A 108 8.79 -4.31 6.74
CA ILE A 108 10.13 -4.83 6.37
C ILE A 108 11.29 -4.34 7.23
N ASN A 109 11.10 -3.36 8.13
CA ASN A 109 12.26 -2.77 8.80
C ASN A 109 12.91 -3.75 9.77
N PRO A 110 14.25 -3.69 9.89
CA PRO A 110 14.96 -4.39 10.94
C PRO A 110 14.70 -3.73 12.30
N PRO A 111 14.94 -4.44 13.43
CA PRO A 111 14.60 -3.98 14.79
C PRO A 111 15.04 -2.55 15.10
N GLU A 112 16.27 -2.19 14.73
CA GLU A 112 16.90 -0.88 14.96
C GLU A 112 16.21 0.28 14.22
N SER A 113 15.31 0.00 13.28
CA SER A 113 14.57 1.00 12.50
C SER A 113 13.06 0.96 12.75
N GLN A 114 12.55 0.05 13.59
CA GLN A 114 11.10 -0.04 13.87
C GLN A 114 10.56 1.18 14.64
N TRP A 115 11.42 1.89 15.37
CA TRP A 115 11.07 3.11 16.10
C TRP A 115 10.57 4.23 15.18
N ILE A 116 10.94 4.25 13.90
CA ILE A 116 10.53 5.30 12.95
C ILE A 116 9.00 5.38 12.84
N GLY A 117 8.33 4.23 12.91
CA GLY A 117 6.87 4.18 12.84
C GLY A 117 6.22 4.76 14.07
N VAL A 118 6.79 4.42 15.23
CA VAL A 118 6.37 4.97 16.52
C VAL A 118 6.60 6.48 16.56
N GLU A 119 7.77 6.94 16.12
CA GLU A 119 8.12 8.37 16.04
C GLU A 119 7.04 9.16 15.29
N ALA A 120 6.54 8.62 14.17
CA ALA A 120 5.49 9.25 13.38
C ALA A 120 4.09 9.23 14.03
N LEU A 121 3.80 8.29 14.96
CA LEU A 121 2.50 8.21 15.65
C LEU A 121 2.18 9.48 16.45
N SER A 122 0.90 9.70 16.68
CA SER A 122 0.37 10.73 17.56
C SER A 122 1.06 10.75 18.93
N ASN A 123 1.29 11.95 19.46
CA ASN A 123 1.73 12.17 20.83
C ASN A 123 0.54 12.31 21.80
N SER A 124 -0.60 12.83 21.32
CA SER A 124 -1.80 13.09 22.12
C SER A 124 -2.78 11.91 22.19
N GLN A 125 -2.67 10.94 21.30
CA GLN A 125 -3.56 9.78 21.22
C GLN A 125 -2.76 8.48 21.19
N THR A 126 -3.31 7.42 21.80
CA THR A 126 -2.67 6.10 21.84
C THR A 126 -2.64 5.50 20.42
N GLY A 127 -1.44 5.40 19.86
CA GLY A 127 -1.23 4.82 18.52
C GLY A 127 -0.99 3.31 18.53
N LYS A 128 -0.95 2.69 17.35
CA LYS A 128 -0.61 1.28 17.17
C LYS A 128 0.42 1.10 16.07
N LEU A 129 1.51 0.39 16.39
CA LEU A 129 2.47 -0.12 15.43
C LEU A 129 2.14 -1.57 15.09
N ALA A 130 1.60 -1.81 13.90
CA ALA A 130 1.46 -3.14 13.35
C ALA A 130 2.76 -3.57 12.66
N ARG A 131 3.22 -4.81 12.85
CA ARG A 131 4.47 -5.35 12.26
C ARG A 131 4.22 -6.64 11.49
N LEU A 132 4.70 -6.71 10.25
CA LEU A 132 4.75 -7.95 9.47
C LEU A 132 5.97 -8.82 9.82
N ILE A 133 7.05 -8.19 10.28
CA ILE A 133 8.26 -8.88 10.72
C ILE A 133 8.45 -8.60 12.23
N PRO A 134 7.85 -9.42 13.11
CA PRO A 134 7.88 -9.19 14.54
C PRO A 134 9.23 -9.62 15.12
N ARG A 135 10.17 -8.69 15.23
CA ARG A 135 11.50 -8.93 15.82
C ARG A 135 11.73 -7.98 16.99
N GLY A 136 11.99 -8.56 18.17
CA GLY A 136 12.35 -7.80 19.38
C GLY A 136 11.30 -6.79 19.85
N VAL A 137 11.73 -5.95 20.78
CA VAL A 137 11.00 -4.77 21.25
C VAL A 137 11.43 -3.54 20.45
N VAL A 138 10.55 -2.54 20.35
CA VAL A 138 10.92 -1.26 19.74
C VAL A 138 11.89 -0.53 20.67
N ASP A 139 13.00 -0.04 20.13
CA ASP A 139 13.94 0.80 20.89
C ASP A 139 13.39 2.23 21.03
N GLU A 140 12.71 2.48 22.15
CA GLU A 140 12.15 3.81 22.46
C GLU A 140 13.21 4.87 22.75
N SER A 141 14.47 4.50 22.99
CA SER A 141 15.55 5.48 23.25
C SER A 141 15.89 6.32 22.01
N GLN A 142 15.48 5.87 20.82
CA GLN A 142 15.68 6.59 19.56
C GLN A 142 14.66 7.71 19.34
N LEU A 143 13.51 7.65 20.03
CA LEU A 143 12.41 8.59 19.84
C LEU A 143 12.83 10.01 20.22
N SER A 144 12.39 11.00 19.45
CA SER A 144 12.69 12.40 19.78
C SER A 144 11.91 12.88 21.00
N VAL A 145 10.71 12.33 21.20
CA VAL A 145 9.81 12.64 22.30
C VAL A 145 9.12 11.36 22.76
N LYS A 146 9.04 11.18 24.09
CA LYS A 146 8.28 10.07 24.68
C LYS A 146 6.80 10.17 24.31
N LYS A 147 6.18 9.05 23.93
CA LYS A 147 4.75 8.99 23.61
C LYS A 147 3.92 9.10 24.88
N GLY A 148 3.47 10.31 25.20
CA GLY A 148 2.70 10.61 26.41
C GLY A 148 1.40 9.78 26.52
N ALA A 149 0.69 9.61 25.41
CA ALA A 149 -0.49 8.75 25.33
C ALA A 149 -0.19 7.25 25.14
N GLY A 150 1.10 6.88 25.04
CA GLY A 150 1.55 5.51 24.78
C GLY A 150 1.28 5.01 23.36
N PHE A 151 1.70 3.78 23.09
CA PHE A 151 1.40 3.06 21.86
C PHE A 151 1.35 1.55 22.10
N GLU A 152 0.62 0.82 21.27
CA GLU A 152 0.60 -0.64 21.25
C GLU A 152 1.42 -1.19 20.08
N THR A 153 2.14 -2.28 20.29
CA THR A 153 2.77 -3.04 19.21
C THR A 153 1.94 -4.29 18.90
N VAL A 154 1.48 -4.42 17.66
CA VAL A 154 0.66 -5.55 17.18
C VAL A 154 1.45 -6.32 16.14
N ASN A 155 1.60 -7.63 16.35
CA ASN A 155 2.25 -8.49 15.37
C ASN A 155 1.19 -9.08 14.43
N VAL A 156 1.36 -8.89 13.13
CA VAL A 156 0.37 -9.30 12.13
C VAL A 156 0.90 -10.53 11.41
N MET A 157 0.11 -11.60 11.46
CA MET A 157 0.37 -12.83 10.71
C MET A 157 -0.88 -13.20 9.90
N GLY A 158 -0.74 -13.21 8.58
CA GLY A 158 -1.84 -13.51 7.65
C GLY A 158 -1.98 -15.00 7.37
N VAL A 159 -2.85 -15.70 8.11
CA VAL A 159 -3.13 -17.13 7.87
C VAL A 159 -4.64 -17.32 7.69
N SER A 160 -5.09 -17.34 6.43
CA SER A 160 -6.52 -17.46 6.08
C SER A 160 -7.19 -18.67 6.72
N THR A 161 -6.48 -19.81 6.75
CA THR A 161 -6.98 -21.07 7.31
C THR A 161 -7.11 -21.04 8.83
N ALA A 162 -6.35 -20.18 9.53
CA ALA A 162 -6.44 -20.03 10.98
C ALA A 162 -7.66 -19.17 11.41
N ARG A 163 -8.22 -18.38 10.49
CA ARG A 163 -9.37 -17.49 10.73
C ARG A 163 -10.42 -17.62 9.62
N PRO A 164 -10.98 -18.83 9.39
CA PRO A 164 -11.84 -19.09 8.23
C PRO A 164 -13.15 -18.28 8.26
N ALA A 165 -13.71 -18.00 9.44
CA ALA A 165 -14.90 -17.17 9.59
C ALA A 165 -14.68 -15.71 9.12
N THR A 166 -13.46 -15.20 9.23
CA THR A 166 -13.08 -13.86 8.75
C THR A 166 -12.61 -13.91 7.30
N ALA A 167 -11.75 -14.88 6.97
CA ALA A 167 -11.09 -14.98 5.67
C ALA A 167 -12.03 -15.49 4.57
N GLY A 168 -12.90 -16.45 4.84
CA GLY A 168 -13.82 -17.02 3.85
C GLY A 168 -14.68 -15.96 3.17
N PRO A 169 -15.42 -15.12 3.93
CA PRO A 169 -16.19 -14.03 3.35
C PRO A 169 -15.33 -13.00 2.59
N LEU A 170 -14.08 -12.76 3.02
CA LEU A 170 -13.15 -11.89 2.30
C LEU A 170 -12.83 -12.48 0.93
N TRP A 171 -12.34 -13.73 0.88
CA TRP A 171 -11.95 -14.40 -0.35
C TRP A 171 -13.11 -14.58 -1.33
N ASN A 172 -14.34 -14.81 -0.85
CA ASN A 172 -15.52 -14.88 -1.70
C ASN A 172 -15.82 -13.56 -2.44
N ARG A 173 -15.39 -12.41 -1.93
CA ARG A 173 -15.61 -11.09 -2.55
C ARG A 173 -14.50 -10.69 -3.51
N VAL A 174 -13.29 -11.18 -3.31
CA VAL A 174 -12.10 -10.79 -4.09
C VAL A 174 -12.31 -10.94 -5.61
N PRO A 175 -12.84 -12.05 -6.15
CA PRO A 175 -13.08 -12.17 -7.59
C PRO A 175 -14.00 -11.07 -8.13
N GLY A 176 -15.07 -10.75 -7.40
CA GLY A 176 -15.98 -9.66 -7.76
C GLY A 176 -15.30 -8.29 -7.71
N TRP A 177 -14.43 -8.05 -6.73
CA TRP A 177 -13.66 -6.80 -6.66
C TRP A 177 -12.64 -6.67 -7.77
N VAL A 178 -11.98 -7.75 -8.17
CA VAL A 178 -11.07 -7.78 -9.32
C VAL A 178 -11.84 -7.49 -10.61
N ALA A 179 -12.97 -8.18 -10.84
CA ALA A 179 -13.81 -7.94 -12.02
C ALA A 179 -14.36 -6.51 -12.10
N GLN A 180 -14.61 -5.88 -10.95
CA GLN A 180 -15.07 -4.49 -10.85
C GLN A 180 -13.93 -3.46 -10.92
N GLY A 181 -12.66 -3.88 -11.02
CA GLY A 181 -11.51 -2.98 -10.97
C GLY A 181 -11.29 -2.30 -9.61
N LYS A 182 -11.91 -2.83 -8.54
CA LYS A 182 -11.74 -2.35 -7.17
C LYS A 182 -10.45 -2.85 -6.52
N ILE A 183 -9.95 -3.98 -7.00
CA ILE A 183 -8.63 -4.53 -6.70
C ILE A 183 -7.96 -4.75 -8.03
N THR A 184 -6.81 -4.11 -8.23
CA THR A 184 -5.98 -4.32 -9.42
C THR A 184 -4.84 -5.25 -9.04
N PRO A 185 -4.76 -6.47 -9.59
CA PRO A 185 -3.60 -7.33 -9.39
C PRO A 185 -2.31 -6.63 -9.80
N THR A 186 -1.25 -6.97 -9.10
CA THR A 186 0.08 -6.39 -9.32
C THR A 186 0.67 -6.93 -10.62
N GLY A 187 1.67 -6.24 -11.17
CA GLY A 187 2.43 -6.77 -12.30
C GLY A 187 3.10 -8.09 -11.91
N PHE A 188 2.96 -9.10 -12.77
CA PHE A 188 3.62 -10.39 -12.60
C PHE A 188 4.28 -10.84 -13.91
N GLN A 189 5.31 -11.66 -13.76
CA GLN A 189 6.00 -12.34 -14.83
C GLN A 189 5.51 -13.79 -14.89
N VAL A 190 5.53 -14.37 -16.08
CA VAL A 190 4.99 -15.71 -16.31
C VAL A 190 6.10 -16.64 -16.79
N LEU A 191 6.26 -17.74 -16.08
CA LEU A 191 7.01 -18.91 -16.52
C LEU A 191 6.00 -19.90 -17.11
N ARG A 192 6.15 -20.20 -18.40
CA ARG A 192 5.25 -21.11 -19.14
C ARG A 192 5.74 -22.55 -18.97
N GLY A 193 4.86 -23.43 -18.49
CA GLY A 193 5.16 -24.82 -18.18
C GLY A 193 5.88 -24.97 -16.84
N LEU A 194 5.86 -26.18 -16.28
CA LEU A 194 6.62 -26.52 -15.08
C LEU A 194 8.04 -26.95 -15.45
N ASP A 195 8.91 -25.97 -15.68
CA ASP A 195 10.33 -26.19 -15.93
C ASP A 195 11.12 -25.98 -14.62
N VAL A 196 11.69 -27.07 -14.09
CA VAL A 196 12.42 -27.08 -12.83
C VAL A 196 13.66 -26.18 -12.89
N ASP A 197 14.39 -26.18 -14.00
CA ASP A 197 15.62 -25.41 -14.14
C ASP A 197 15.31 -23.91 -14.20
N ALA A 198 14.25 -23.55 -14.94
CA ALA A 198 13.79 -22.16 -15.01
C ALA A 198 13.26 -21.67 -13.65
N VAL A 199 12.53 -22.51 -12.91
CA VAL A 199 12.05 -22.16 -11.56
C VAL A 199 13.23 -21.97 -10.60
N ASN A 200 14.18 -22.90 -10.57
CA ASN A 200 15.35 -22.81 -9.70
C ASN A 200 16.18 -21.56 -10.00
N LYS A 201 16.38 -21.23 -11.29
CA LYS A 201 17.07 -20.00 -11.68
C LYS A 201 16.40 -18.74 -11.12
N VAL A 202 15.07 -18.67 -11.14
CA VAL A 202 14.33 -17.55 -10.55
C VAL A 202 14.51 -17.50 -9.03
N LEU A 203 14.45 -18.65 -8.35
CA LEU A 203 14.65 -18.76 -6.90
C LEU A 203 16.07 -18.35 -6.47
N ASP A 204 17.09 -18.81 -7.20
CA ASP A 204 18.49 -18.41 -7.00
C ASP A 204 18.69 -16.91 -7.23
N GLY A 205 17.98 -16.36 -8.22
CA GLY A 205 17.91 -14.93 -8.47
C GLY A 205 17.37 -14.15 -7.28
N TYR A 206 16.29 -14.61 -6.63
CA TYR A 206 15.79 -13.96 -5.41
C TYR A 206 16.78 -14.04 -4.25
N SER A 207 17.44 -15.19 -4.07
CA SER A 207 18.42 -15.40 -3.02
C SER A 207 19.63 -14.47 -3.15
N SER A 208 20.11 -14.28 -4.39
CA SER A 208 21.23 -13.39 -4.72
C SER A 208 20.84 -11.91 -4.84
N GLY A 209 19.54 -11.60 -4.90
CA GLY A 209 19.02 -10.26 -5.18
C GLY A 209 19.12 -9.85 -6.65
N ALA A 210 19.49 -10.77 -7.55
CA ALA A 210 19.54 -10.55 -9.00
C ALA A 210 18.14 -10.53 -9.63
N GLU A 211 17.17 -11.19 -9.02
CA GLU A 211 15.77 -11.19 -9.45
C GLU A 211 14.87 -10.45 -8.46
N THR A 212 13.85 -9.79 -9.01
CA THR A 212 12.84 -9.06 -8.23
C THR A 212 11.47 -9.22 -8.89
N GLY A 213 10.41 -8.94 -8.13
CA GLY A 213 9.05 -8.95 -8.63
C GLY A 213 8.24 -10.17 -8.23
N HIS A 214 7.23 -10.52 -9.02
CA HIS A 214 6.36 -11.65 -8.77
C HIS A 214 6.32 -12.54 -10.00
N TRP A 215 6.78 -13.78 -9.84
CA TRP A 215 6.72 -14.80 -10.88
C TRP A 215 5.56 -15.75 -10.62
N GLN A 216 4.84 -16.11 -11.68
CA GLN A 216 3.80 -17.13 -11.67
C GLN A 216 4.14 -18.23 -12.67
N VAL A 217 4.03 -19.49 -12.23
CA VAL A 217 4.14 -20.64 -13.12
C VAL A 217 2.75 -20.95 -13.69
N HIS A 218 2.63 -20.93 -15.01
CA HIS A 218 1.40 -21.27 -15.73
C HIS A 218 1.60 -22.61 -16.40
N LEU A 219 0.86 -23.61 -15.92
CA LEU A 219 0.86 -24.98 -16.44
C LEU A 219 0.15 -25.07 -17.80
#